data_AF-A0AAN8REW5-F1
#
_entry.id   AF-A0AAN8REW5-F1
#
_cell.length_a   1.000
_cell.length_b   1.000
_cell.length_c   1.000
_cell.angle_alpha   90.00
_cell.angle_beta   90.00
_cell.angle_gamma   90.00
#
_symmetry.space_group_name_H-M   'P 1'
#
loop_
_entity.id
_entity.type
_entity.pdbx_description
1 polymer ?
#
loop_
_entity_poly.entity_id
_entity_poly.type
_entity_poly.pdbx_seq_one_letter_code
_entity_poly.pdbx_strand_id
1 'polypeptide(L)'
;MSLESGVYTIKCKLNGNLVGRHPVEDRSANPKPVYALGADNVPPQWVVERCEEGYTLSNGGGRAASIDGKIFVILVEEEFSTAETWVIEAQPHQGENLYTVKTKDQSKAWSQTAEVGGEPETFILAVDYYSVKESLPVQYLPQNLFEFTPIVDTED
;
A
#
# COMPACT_ATOMS: atom_id res chain seq x y z
N MET A 1 8.91 15.08 5.97
CA MET A 1 7.88 15.61 5.08
C MET A 1 6.72 14.63 5.11
N SER A 2 5.50 15.11 5.34
CA SER A 2 4.28 14.28 5.21
C SER A 2 3.97 14.04 3.73
N LEU A 3 3.30 12.93 3.40
CA LEU A 3 2.78 12.70 2.06
C LEU A 3 1.57 13.63 1.84
N GLU A 4 1.45 14.24 0.67
CA GLU A 4 0.29 15.09 0.33
C GLU A 4 -0.87 14.25 -0.20
N SER A 5 -2.10 14.73 -0.03
CA SER A 5 -3.26 14.10 -0.68
C SER A 5 -3.12 14.17 -2.20
N GLY A 6 -3.57 13.14 -2.91
CA GLY A 6 -3.49 13.09 -4.37
C GLY A 6 -3.64 11.69 -4.94
N VAL A 7 -3.44 11.55 -6.24
CA VAL A 7 -3.46 10.27 -6.93
C VAL A 7 -2.03 9.78 -7.15
N TYR A 8 -1.74 8.53 -6.80
CA TYR A 8 -0.40 7.97 -6.82
C TYR A 8 -0.38 6.60 -7.50
N THR A 9 0.75 6.28 -8.12
CA THR A 9 1.18 4.89 -8.31
C THR A 9 2.02 4.47 -7.10
N ILE A 10 1.79 3.25 -6.61
CA ILE A 10 2.55 2.68 -5.48
C ILE A 10 3.36 1.49 -5.98
N LYS A 11 4.66 1.45 -5.66
CA LYS A 11 5.55 0.31 -5.95
C LYS A 11 6.23 -0.20 -4.70
N CYS A 12 6.43 -1.51 -4.57
CA CYS A 12 7.27 -2.04 -3.50
C CYS A 12 8.75 -1.96 -3.87
N LYS A 13 9.59 -1.48 -2.95
CA LYS A 13 11.04 -1.36 -3.17
C LYS A 13 11.73 -2.70 -3.36
N LEU A 14 11.18 -3.80 -2.82
CA LEU A 14 11.79 -5.13 -2.88
C LEU A 14 12.13 -5.56 -4.32
N ASN A 15 11.20 -5.37 -5.25
CA ASN A 15 11.34 -5.83 -6.63
C ASN A 15 10.70 -4.89 -7.67
N GLY A 16 10.19 -3.73 -7.25
CA GLY A 16 9.55 -2.76 -8.14
C GLY A 16 8.12 -3.14 -8.54
N ASN A 17 7.53 -4.19 -7.96
CA ASN A 17 6.16 -4.60 -8.25
C ASN A 17 5.18 -3.47 -7.91
N LEU A 18 4.19 -3.30 -8.79
CA LEU A 18 3.08 -2.38 -8.59
C LEU A 18 2.20 -2.91 -7.46
N VAL A 19 1.68 -2.01 -6.61
CA VAL A 19 0.77 -2.39 -5.53
C VAL A 19 -0.63 -1.97 -5.91
N GLY A 20 -1.60 -2.88 -5.84
CA GLY A 20 -3.00 -2.56 -6.12
C GLY A 20 -3.89 -3.77 -6.37
N ARG A 21 -5.13 -3.50 -6.74
CA ARG A 21 -6.07 -4.53 -7.21
C ARG A 21 -5.67 -5.06 -8.59
N HIS A 22 -5.99 -6.32 -8.83
CA HIS A 22 -5.81 -6.94 -10.13
C HIS A 22 -6.82 -6.34 -11.14
N PRO A 23 -6.47 -6.11 -12.42
CA PRO A 23 -7.39 -5.55 -13.42
C PRO A 23 -8.56 -6.48 -13.76
N VAL A 24 -8.39 -7.79 -13.58
CA VAL A 24 -9.44 -8.80 -13.81
C VAL A 24 -9.89 -9.38 -12.48
N GLU A 25 -11.13 -9.07 -12.08
CA GLU A 25 -11.71 -9.53 -10.82
C GLU A 25 -13.10 -10.14 -11.06
N ASP A 26 -13.58 -10.93 -10.10
CA ASP A 26 -14.98 -11.31 -10.08
C ASP A 26 -15.89 -10.09 -9.85
N ARG A 27 -17.16 -10.20 -10.23
CA ARG A 27 -18.15 -9.10 -10.14
C ARG A 27 -18.87 -9.01 -8.78
N SER A 28 -18.43 -9.74 -7.76
CA SER A 28 -19.04 -9.64 -6.43
C SER A 28 -18.64 -8.33 -5.74
N ALA A 29 -19.46 -7.90 -4.78
CA ALA A 29 -19.15 -6.78 -3.90
C ALA A 29 -18.22 -7.18 -2.72
N ASN A 30 -17.70 -8.42 -2.72
CA ASN A 30 -16.77 -8.85 -1.68
C ASN A 30 -15.51 -7.98 -1.69
N PRO A 31 -14.85 -7.80 -0.51
CA PRO A 31 -13.58 -7.10 -0.44
C PRO A 31 -12.57 -7.65 -1.45
N LYS A 32 -11.93 -6.75 -2.19
CA LYS A 32 -10.99 -7.11 -3.26
C LYS A 32 -9.56 -7.12 -2.74
N PRO A 33 -8.82 -8.23 -2.88
CA PRO A 33 -7.45 -8.30 -2.38
C PRO A 33 -6.52 -7.32 -3.09
N VAL A 34 -5.54 -6.82 -2.34
CA VAL A 34 -4.43 -6.02 -2.87
C VAL A 34 -3.21 -6.90 -3.05
N TYR A 35 -2.63 -6.84 -4.25
CA TYR A 35 -1.49 -7.63 -4.66
C TYR A 35 -0.27 -6.76 -4.95
N ALA A 36 0.89 -7.40 -4.94
CA ALA A 36 2.08 -6.97 -5.64
C ALA A 36 2.04 -7.55 -7.06
N LEU A 37 1.66 -6.71 -8.01
CA LEU A 37 1.50 -7.03 -9.42
C LEU A 37 2.86 -6.89 -10.13
N GLY A 38 3.12 -7.73 -11.12
CA GLY A 38 4.30 -7.60 -11.99
C GLY A 38 4.36 -6.22 -12.66
N ALA A 39 5.56 -5.72 -12.90
CA ALA A 39 5.80 -4.36 -13.42
C ALA A 39 5.20 -4.09 -14.81
N ASP A 40 4.86 -5.14 -15.56
CA ASP A 40 4.24 -5.05 -16.90
C ASP A 40 2.72 -4.78 -16.85
N ASN A 41 2.11 -4.79 -15.66
CA ASN A 41 0.70 -4.45 -15.49
C ASN A 41 0.44 -2.95 -15.67
N VAL A 42 -0.82 -2.60 -15.98
CA VAL A 42 -1.28 -1.21 -15.94
C VAL A 42 -1.15 -0.70 -14.49
N PRO A 43 -0.44 0.41 -14.23
CA PRO A 43 -0.25 0.93 -12.89
C PRO A 43 -1.58 1.21 -12.16
N PRO A 44 -1.85 0.55 -11.02
CA PRO A 44 -3.03 0.85 -10.23
C PRO A 44 -2.97 2.26 -9.68
N GLN A 45 -4.06 3.00 -9.83
CA GLN A 45 -4.18 4.36 -9.30
C GLN A 45 -4.70 4.31 -7.87
N TRP A 46 -3.95 4.88 -6.95
CA TRP A 46 -4.31 5.02 -5.55
C TRP A 46 -4.70 6.46 -5.26
N VAL A 47 -5.90 6.67 -4.74
CA VAL A 47 -6.28 7.96 -4.16
C VAL A 47 -5.84 7.95 -2.70
N VAL A 48 -4.94 8.85 -2.35
CA VAL A 48 -4.43 9.07 -1.00
C VAL A 48 -5.08 10.33 -0.46
N GLU A 49 -5.81 10.19 0.64
CA GLU A 49 -6.46 11.32 1.31
C GLU A 49 -5.90 11.45 2.72
N ARG A 50 -5.26 12.58 3.01
CA ARG A 50 -4.85 12.93 4.37
C ARG A 50 -6.06 13.37 5.18
N CYS A 51 -6.24 12.74 6.34
CA CYS A 51 -7.26 13.05 7.33
C CYS A 51 -6.60 13.55 8.63
N GLU A 52 -7.40 13.99 9.61
CA GLU A 52 -6.87 14.45 10.92
C GLU A 52 -6.02 13.38 11.62
N GLU A 53 -6.40 12.11 11.49
CA GLU A 53 -5.80 11.00 12.23
C GLU A 53 -4.82 10.14 11.43
N GLY A 54 -4.56 10.46 10.15
CA GLY A 54 -3.72 9.64 9.27
C GLY A 54 -4.11 9.77 7.80
N TYR A 55 -4.16 8.65 7.10
CA TYR A 55 -4.47 8.60 5.67
C TYR A 55 -5.53 7.55 5.35
N THR A 56 -6.42 7.89 4.43
CA THR A 56 -7.26 6.91 3.73
C THR A 56 -6.59 6.57 2.41
N LEU A 57 -6.53 5.28 2.09
CA LEU A 57 -5.99 4.76 0.83
C LEU A 57 -7.13 4.11 0.04
N SER A 58 -7.39 4.58 -1.18
CA SER A 58 -8.47 4.06 -2.02
C SER A 58 -7.95 3.58 -3.36
N ASN A 59 -8.50 2.48 -3.89
CA ASN A 59 -8.11 1.91 -5.19
C ASN A 59 -9.31 1.31 -5.92
N GLY A 60 -9.56 1.77 -7.14
CA GLY A 60 -10.72 1.32 -7.95
C GLY A 60 -12.08 1.57 -7.29
N GLY A 61 -12.23 2.71 -6.59
CA GLY A 61 -13.51 3.15 -6.00
C GLY A 61 -13.83 2.60 -4.59
N GLY A 62 -12.98 1.76 -4.01
CA GLY A 62 -13.12 1.29 -2.63
C GLY A 62 -11.98 1.73 -1.72
N ARG A 63 -12.10 1.44 -0.41
CA ARG A 63 -11.13 1.83 0.63
C ARG A 63 -10.32 0.65 1.17
N ALA A 64 -9.03 0.85 1.37
CA ALA A 64 -8.14 -0.20 1.86
C ALA A 64 -8.29 -0.45 3.37
N ALA A 65 -8.29 -1.73 3.73
CA ALA A 65 -8.38 -2.22 5.09
C ALA A 65 -7.48 -3.45 5.29
N SER A 66 -7.10 -3.72 6.54
CA SER A 66 -6.46 -4.98 6.92
C SER A 66 -7.53 -5.98 7.37
N ILE A 67 -7.68 -7.08 6.64
CA ILE A 67 -8.60 -8.18 6.98
C ILE A 67 -7.76 -9.47 7.08
N ASP A 68 -7.78 -10.11 8.25
CA ASP A 68 -7.02 -11.34 8.54
C ASP A 68 -5.52 -11.26 8.18
N GLY A 69 -4.90 -10.10 8.40
CA GLY A 69 -3.47 -9.87 8.13
C GLY A 69 -3.13 -9.69 6.65
N LYS A 70 -4.12 -9.52 5.78
CA LYS A 70 -3.96 -9.19 4.36
C LYS A 70 -4.61 -7.84 4.07
N ILE A 71 -4.14 -7.17 3.01
CA ILE A 71 -4.74 -5.92 2.58
C ILE A 71 -5.83 -6.20 1.55
N PHE A 72 -7.00 -5.63 1.80
CA PHE A 72 -8.15 -5.67 0.91
C PHE A 72 -8.68 -4.27 0.68
N VAL A 73 -9.43 -4.10 -0.40
CA VAL A 73 -10.24 -2.92 -0.71
C VAL A 73 -11.70 -3.27 -0.50
N ILE A 74 -12.34 -2.60 0.45
CA ILE A 74 -13.77 -2.70 0.71
C ILE A 74 -14.49 -1.85 -0.34
N LEU A 75 -15.47 -2.44 -1.03
CA LEU A 75 -16.21 -1.79 -2.12
C LEU A 75 -17.56 -1.20 -1.67
N VAL A 76 -18.10 -1.68 -0.55
CA VAL A 76 -19.41 -1.29 -0.03
C VAL A 76 -19.26 -0.06 0.86
N GLU A 77 -19.91 1.05 0.49
CA GLU A 77 -19.75 2.35 1.17
C GLU A 77 -20.20 2.30 2.64
N GLU A 78 -21.26 1.56 2.93
CA GLU A 78 -21.76 1.37 4.29
C GLU A 78 -20.73 0.69 5.21
N GLU A 79 -19.81 -0.07 4.63
CA GLU A 79 -18.72 -0.76 5.33
C GLU A 79 -17.43 0.08 5.39
N PHE A 80 -17.38 1.28 4.80
CA PHE A 80 -16.18 2.13 4.84
C PHE A 80 -15.80 2.58 6.24
N SER A 81 -16.74 2.56 7.19
CA SER A 81 -16.46 2.78 8.62
C SER A 81 -15.54 1.71 9.22
N THR A 82 -15.42 0.54 8.57
CA THR A 82 -14.50 -0.54 8.94
C THR A 82 -13.15 -0.44 8.20
N ALA A 83 -13.00 0.50 7.27
CA ALA A 83 -11.73 0.74 6.61
C ALA A 83 -10.69 1.31 7.58
N GLU A 84 -9.43 0.95 7.37
CA GLU A 84 -8.33 1.33 8.25
C GLU A 84 -7.87 2.76 7.97
N THR A 85 -7.53 3.50 9.03
CA THR A 85 -6.76 4.74 8.92
C THR A 85 -5.27 4.40 8.97
N TRP A 86 -4.52 4.74 7.93
CA TRP A 86 -3.11 4.38 7.80
C TRP A 86 -2.19 5.48 8.32
N VAL A 87 -1.07 5.09 8.92
CA VAL A 87 0.05 5.98 9.21
C VAL A 87 1.10 5.82 8.10
N ILE A 88 1.31 6.87 7.31
CA ILE A 88 2.28 6.88 6.21
C ILE A 88 3.48 7.77 6.59
N GLU A 89 4.65 7.16 6.73
CA GLU A 89 5.87 7.83 7.19
C GLU A 89 6.97 7.80 6.14
N ALA A 90 7.51 8.97 5.81
CA ALA A 90 8.60 9.10 4.86
C ALA A 90 9.92 8.52 5.42
N GLN A 91 10.67 7.84 4.57
CA GLN A 91 11.97 7.21 4.88
C GLN A 91 13.08 7.80 3.99
N PRO A 92 13.36 9.12 4.08
CA PRO A 92 14.27 9.82 3.15
C PRO A 92 15.71 9.31 3.22
N HIS A 93 16.12 8.73 4.35
CA HIS A 93 17.44 8.11 4.52
C HIS A 93 17.59 6.79 3.77
N GLN A 94 16.49 6.21 3.26
CA GLN A 94 16.51 4.98 2.46
C GLN A 94 16.20 5.23 0.98
N GLY A 95 15.89 6.46 0.56
CA GLY A 95 15.62 6.84 -0.82
C GLY A 95 14.52 7.91 -0.94
N GLU A 96 14.41 8.50 -2.13
CA GLU A 96 13.38 9.49 -2.43
C GLU A 96 12.00 8.82 -2.56
N ASN A 97 10.95 9.54 -2.15
CA ASN A 97 9.55 9.09 -2.23
C ASN A 97 9.26 7.71 -1.62
N LEU A 98 10.10 7.24 -0.70
CA LEU A 98 9.91 5.99 0.01
C LEU A 98 9.18 6.20 1.33
N TYR A 99 8.20 5.35 1.58
CA TYR A 99 7.34 5.41 2.75
C TYR A 99 7.13 4.02 3.35
N THR A 100 6.87 3.98 4.65
CA THR A 100 6.22 2.84 5.31
C THR A 100 4.74 3.13 5.45
N VAL A 101 3.90 2.11 5.26
CA VAL A 101 2.45 2.19 5.47
C VAL A 101 2.08 1.29 6.65
N LYS A 102 1.58 1.89 7.74
CA LYS A 102 1.33 1.21 9.02
C LYS A 102 -0.13 1.32 9.45
N THR A 103 -0.62 0.36 10.22
CA THR A 103 -1.93 0.46 10.89
C THR A 103 -1.98 1.67 11.82
N LYS A 104 -3.18 2.14 12.20
CA LYS A 104 -3.32 3.33 13.07
C LYS A 104 -2.56 3.19 14.39
N ASP A 105 -2.60 2.00 14.99
CA ASP A 105 -1.89 1.65 16.22
C ASP A 105 -0.40 1.36 16.01
N GLN A 106 0.07 1.37 14.75
CA GLN A 106 1.42 1.05 14.30
C GLN A 106 1.94 -0.33 14.71
N SER A 107 1.04 -1.26 15.09
CA SER A 107 1.41 -2.64 15.44
C SER A 107 1.82 -3.45 14.21
N LYS A 108 1.26 -3.12 13.04
CA LYS A 108 1.53 -3.80 11.77
C LYS A 108 1.85 -2.82 10.66
N ALA A 109 2.54 -3.31 9.63
CA ALA A 109 2.83 -2.56 8.42
C ALA A 109 2.57 -3.40 7.18
N TRP A 110 2.35 -2.69 6.07
CA TRP A 110 2.34 -3.31 4.75
C TRP A 110 3.69 -4.01 4.52
N SER A 111 3.61 -5.24 4.03
CA SER A 111 4.76 -6.01 3.59
C SER A 111 4.38 -6.77 2.34
N GLN A 112 5.20 -6.67 1.31
CA GLN A 112 5.22 -7.69 0.28
C GLN A 112 5.96 -8.92 0.82
N THR A 113 5.55 -10.13 0.45
CA THR A 113 6.38 -11.32 0.70
C THR A 113 7.20 -11.60 -0.54
N ALA A 114 8.50 -11.88 -0.38
CA ALA A 114 9.27 -12.48 -1.46
C ALA A 114 8.64 -13.83 -1.79
N GLU A 115 8.27 -14.04 -3.06
CA GLU A 115 7.68 -15.32 -3.46
C GLU A 115 8.63 -16.47 -3.14
N VAL A 116 8.05 -17.48 -2.50
CA VAL A 116 8.59 -18.84 -2.56
C VAL A 116 7.79 -19.56 -3.64
N GLY A 117 8.24 -19.42 -4.89
CA GLY A 117 7.77 -20.21 -6.02
C GLY A 117 6.72 -19.54 -6.91
N GLY A 118 7.20 -18.88 -7.98
CA GLY A 118 6.67 -18.95 -9.35
C GLY A 118 5.27 -18.45 -9.68
N GLU A 119 4.45 -18.03 -8.72
CA GLU A 119 3.22 -17.30 -9.01
C GLU A 119 3.57 -15.90 -9.54
N PRO A 120 2.68 -15.21 -10.28
CA PRO A 120 2.99 -13.87 -10.80
C PRO A 120 2.64 -12.76 -9.80
N GLU A 121 1.85 -13.07 -8.76
CA GLU A 121 1.21 -12.07 -7.90
C GLU A 121 1.11 -12.54 -6.44
N THR A 122 1.72 -11.79 -5.54
CA THR A 122 1.62 -12.03 -4.09
C THR A 122 0.70 -11.04 -3.42
N PHE A 123 -0.04 -11.48 -2.40
CA PHE A 123 -0.77 -10.55 -1.53
C PHE A 123 0.17 -9.54 -0.86
N ILE A 124 -0.32 -8.31 -0.69
CA ILE A 124 0.23 -7.41 0.33
C ILE A 124 -0.35 -7.82 1.68
N LEU A 125 0.52 -7.97 2.66
CA LEU A 125 0.17 -8.38 4.01
C LEU A 125 0.26 -7.20 4.98
N ALA A 126 -0.57 -7.23 6.01
CA ALA A 126 -0.39 -6.46 7.23
C ALA A 126 0.28 -7.36 8.27
N VAL A 127 1.59 -7.17 8.48
CA VAL A 127 2.40 -8.01 9.38
C VAL A 127 3.11 -7.18 10.42
N ASP A 128 3.48 -7.84 11.51
CA ASP A 128 4.48 -7.32 12.44
C ASP A 128 5.75 -7.03 11.62
N TYR A 129 6.26 -5.81 11.71
CA TYR A 129 7.42 -5.39 10.97
C TYR A 129 8.60 -5.25 11.92
N TYR A 130 9.71 -5.87 11.55
CA TYR A 130 10.95 -5.77 12.29
C TYR A 130 11.83 -4.72 11.64
N SER A 131 12.32 -3.77 12.44
CA SER A 131 13.44 -2.91 12.05
C SER A 131 14.69 -3.76 11.84
N VAL A 132 15.34 -3.60 10.70
CA VAL A 132 16.60 -4.26 10.38
C VAL A 132 17.68 -3.49 11.13
N LYS A 133 18.10 -4.02 12.28
CA LYS A 133 19.09 -3.45 13.21
C LYS A 133 18.62 -2.27 14.05
N GLU A 134 19.16 -2.25 15.26
CA GLU A 134 19.28 -1.12 16.18
C GLU A 134 20.16 0.00 15.56
N SER A 135 19.82 0.48 14.36
CA SER A 135 20.45 1.65 13.76
C SER A 135 19.59 2.88 14.02
N LEU A 136 20.24 4.03 14.20
CA LEU A 136 19.59 5.34 14.20
C LEU A 136 20.09 6.12 12.97
N PRO A 137 19.21 6.45 11.99
CA PRO A 137 17.77 6.14 11.96
C PRO A 137 17.49 4.64 11.71
N VAL A 138 16.27 4.23 12.07
CA VAL A 138 15.76 2.87 11.85
C VAL A 138 15.84 2.52 10.36
N GLN A 139 16.36 1.34 10.04
CA GLN A 139 16.36 0.83 8.67
C GLN A 139 15.27 -0.24 8.49
N TYR A 140 14.33 0.00 7.58
CA TYR A 140 13.30 -0.96 7.21
C TYR A 140 13.78 -1.90 6.10
N LEU A 141 13.28 -3.14 6.09
CA LEU A 141 13.49 -4.07 4.99
C LEU A 141 12.87 -3.50 3.70
N PRO A 142 13.44 -3.78 2.51
CA PRO A 142 12.87 -3.35 1.24
C PRO A 142 11.41 -3.78 1.04
N GLN A 143 11.00 -4.90 1.60
CA GLN A 143 9.64 -5.42 1.52
C GLN A 143 8.59 -4.59 2.27
N ASN A 144 9.02 -3.70 3.18
CA ASN A 144 8.17 -2.79 3.94
C ASN A 144 8.25 -1.34 3.44
N LEU A 145 9.00 -1.10 2.37
CA LEU A 145 9.20 0.23 1.78
C LEU A 145 8.44 0.32 0.47
N PHE A 146 7.63 1.36 0.36
CA PHE A 146 6.78 1.62 -0.79
C PHE A 146 7.09 2.99 -1.38
N GLU A 147 7.32 3.03 -2.68
CA GLU A 147 7.52 4.25 -3.44
C GLU A 147 6.15 4.80 -3.86
N PHE A 148 5.85 6.04 -3.48
CA PHE A 148 4.64 6.76 -3.89
C PHE A 148 5.01 7.79 -4.95
N THR A 149 4.60 7.53 -6.20
CA THR A 149 4.83 8.45 -7.32
C THR A 149 3.52 9.14 -7.70
N PRO A 150 3.42 10.48 -7.61
CA PRO A 150 2.19 11.18 -7.97
C PRO A 150 1.90 10.99 -9.46
N ILE A 151 0.63 10.75 -9.79
CA ILE A 151 0.13 10.80 -11.16
C ILE A 151 -0.26 12.26 -11.39
N VAL A 152 0.57 12.98 -12.13
CA VAL A 152 0.25 14.35 -12.53
C VAL A 152 -0.75 14.24 -13.67
N ASP A 153 -1.95 14.80 -13.52
CA ASP A 153 -2.85 15.02 -14.66
C ASP A 153 -2.09 15.92 -15.64
N THR A 154 -1.61 15.34 -16.74
CA THR A 154 -1.34 16.12 -17.93
C THR A 154 -2.70 16.57 -18.44
N GLU A 155 -3.09 17.80 -18.11
CA GLU A 155 -4.17 18.51 -18.80
C GLU A 155 -3.86 18.45 -20.32
N ASP A 156 -4.67 17.70 -21.07
CA ASP A 156 -4.73 17.73 -22.53
C ASP A 156 -5.60 18.90 -23.01
#